data_AF-A0A8H6F203-F1
#
_entry.id   AF-A0A8H6F203-F1
#
_cell.length_a   1.000
_cell.length_b   1.000
_cell.length_c   1.000
_cell.angle_alpha   90.00
_cell.angle_beta   90.00
_cell.angle_gamma   90.00
#
_symmetry.space_group_name_H-M   'P 1'
#
loop_
_entity.id
_entity.type
_entity.pdbx_description
1 polymer ?
#
loop_
_entity_poly.entity_id
_entity_poly.type
_entity_poly.pdbx_seq_one_letter_code
_entity_poly.pdbx_strand_id
1 'polypeptide(L)'
;MGNKAWCGLGLRELVKKHGKGAGRVMNKTLQENDTNNAATLEDLAVRICVIFVLDRFGDYVSDTVVAPVRESAAQTLAALLIHLNEETVIRIFHCLNSMVLQKDMVAKCWEAKHGGILGVRYLVSVRTDILLANPEMFDDVVTMVLSGLKESDDDVQSVAALTLTPIASQFVTTRKNVIGTLLTVIWDCLVNLRDDLSASIGSVMDLLAKLCSHKEVIEIMQQDANENKENSFENLVPRLFPFLRHSITNVRKAVLRTILEFLSIEDSSTKAWINAKTLRLVYQNLLVEQNIDVLNLSAQVYEKLLLEMNNNKLILM
;
A
#
# COMPACT_ATOMS: atom_id res chain seq x y z
N MET A 1 9.50 -27.83 1.04
CA MET A 1 9.34 -26.42 1.43
C MET A 1 9.58 -25.45 0.26
N GLY A 2 10.63 -25.62 -0.55
CA GLY A 2 10.91 -24.77 -1.71
C GLY A 2 10.43 -25.26 -3.09
N ASN A 3 9.22 -25.80 -3.25
CA ASN A 3 8.71 -26.16 -4.61
C ASN A 3 7.46 -25.38 -5.04
N LYS A 4 6.57 -24.99 -4.12
CA LYS A 4 5.30 -24.32 -4.49
C LYS A 4 5.47 -22.85 -4.89
N ALA A 5 6.20 -22.05 -4.10
CA ALA A 5 6.52 -20.66 -4.44
C ALA A 5 7.33 -20.58 -5.76
N TRP A 6 8.26 -21.52 -5.95
CA TRP A 6 9.13 -21.61 -7.13
C TRP A 6 8.36 -22.01 -8.40
N CYS A 7 7.30 -22.81 -8.28
CA CYS A 7 6.39 -23.09 -9.38
C CYS A 7 5.65 -21.82 -9.84
N GLY A 8 5.20 -20.98 -8.90
CA GLY A 8 4.64 -19.66 -9.22
C GLY A 8 5.63 -18.77 -9.98
N LEU A 9 6.87 -18.66 -9.49
CA LEU A 9 7.91 -17.86 -10.16
C LEU A 9 8.29 -18.40 -11.55
N GLY A 10 8.35 -19.73 -11.72
CA GLY A 10 8.59 -20.34 -13.03
C GLY A 10 7.46 -20.05 -14.01
N LEU A 11 6.20 -20.19 -13.56
CA LEU A 11 5.03 -19.87 -14.36
C LEU A 11 4.98 -18.39 -14.74
N ARG A 12 5.32 -17.50 -13.80
CA ARG A 12 5.45 -16.06 -14.04
C ARG A 12 6.39 -15.76 -15.21
N GLU A 13 7.59 -16.32 -15.21
CA GLU A 13 8.56 -16.07 -16.30
C GLU A 13 8.12 -16.67 -17.64
N LEU A 14 7.48 -17.85 -17.62
CA LEU A 14 6.91 -18.46 -18.82
C LEU A 14 5.79 -17.60 -19.41
N VAL A 15 4.83 -17.16 -18.59
CA VAL A 15 3.70 -16.34 -19.04
C VAL A 15 4.20 -14.99 -19.54
N LYS A 16 5.07 -14.32 -18.77
CA LYS A 16 5.65 -13.02 -19.15
C LYS A 16 6.28 -13.03 -20.54
N LYS A 17 6.98 -14.10 -20.91
CA LYS A 17 7.68 -14.20 -22.20
C LYS A 17 6.81 -14.82 -23.30
N HIS A 18 6.03 -15.84 -22.98
CA HIS A 18 5.35 -16.71 -23.95
C HIS A 18 3.81 -16.70 -23.86
N GLY A 19 3.21 -15.79 -23.08
CA GLY A 19 1.76 -15.74 -22.85
C GLY A 19 0.92 -15.67 -24.12
N LYS A 20 1.38 -14.93 -25.14
CA LYS A 20 0.70 -14.83 -26.45
C LYS A 20 0.60 -16.16 -27.22
N GLY A 21 1.49 -17.11 -26.91
CA GLY A 21 1.54 -18.43 -27.57
C GLY A 21 0.86 -19.55 -26.80
N ALA A 22 0.47 -19.33 -25.54
CA ALA A 22 -0.12 -20.37 -24.69
C ALA A 22 -1.37 -20.98 -25.32
N GLY A 23 -1.54 -22.30 -25.27
CA GLY A 23 -2.73 -22.99 -25.76
C GLY A 23 -2.90 -23.05 -27.28
N ARG A 24 -2.00 -22.47 -28.08
CA ARG A 24 -2.04 -22.55 -29.54
C ARG A 24 -1.61 -23.93 -30.03
N VAL A 25 -2.24 -24.41 -31.10
CA VAL A 25 -2.00 -25.73 -31.68
C VAL A 25 -1.64 -25.60 -33.16
N MET A 26 -0.65 -26.37 -33.61
CA MET A 26 -0.30 -26.46 -35.03
C MET A 26 -1.50 -26.94 -35.87
N ASN A 27 -1.59 -26.47 -37.11
CA ASN A 27 -2.64 -26.79 -38.08
C ASN A 27 -4.06 -26.31 -37.71
N LYS A 28 -4.22 -25.45 -36.70
CA LYS A 28 -5.45 -24.68 -36.47
C LYS A 28 -5.39 -23.31 -37.12
N THR A 29 -6.55 -22.74 -37.45
CA THR A 29 -6.66 -21.37 -37.94
C THR A 29 -6.24 -20.35 -36.88
N LEU A 30 -5.95 -19.11 -37.29
CA LEU A 30 -5.59 -18.04 -36.37
C LEU A 30 -6.69 -17.78 -35.34
N GLN A 31 -7.94 -17.68 -35.79
CA GLN A 31 -9.11 -17.42 -34.93
C GLN A 31 -9.33 -18.51 -33.88
N GLU A 32 -9.21 -19.78 -34.26
CA GLU A 32 -9.28 -20.90 -33.32
C GLU A 32 -8.14 -20.83 -32.29
N ASN A 33 -6.93 -20.48 -32.73
CA ASN A 33 -5.77 -20.37 -31.85
C ASN A 33 -5.84 -19.15 -30.92
N ASP A 34 -6.41 -18.04 -31.36
CA ASP A 34 -6.67 -16.88 -30.51
C ASP A 34 -7.72 -17.23 -29.43
N THR A 35 -8.76 -17.98 -29.81
CA THR A 35 -9.77 -18.49 -28.87
C THR A 35 -9.15 -19.47 -27.86
N ASN A 36 -8.33 -20.42 -28.32
CA ASN A 36 -7.65 -21.37 -27.42
C ASN A 36 -6.68 -20.64 -26.47
N ASN A 37 -5.99 -19.62 -26.97
CA ASN A 37 -5.09 -18.80 -26.14
C ASN A 37 -5.87 -18.06 -25.06
N ALA A 38 -6.93 -17.35 -25.42
CA ALA A 38 -7.79 -16.65 -24.45
C ALA A 38 -8.32 -17.61 -23.37
N ALA A 39 -8.87 -18.76 -23.78
CA ALA A 39 -9.37 -19.77 -22.84
C ALA A 39 -8.27 -20.35 -21.92
N THR A 40 -7.06 -20.56 -22.44
CA THR A 40 -5.93 -21.05 -21.64
C THR A 40 -5.46 -20.03 -20.61
N LEU A 41 -5.41 -18.75 -21.00
CA LEU A 41 -5.03 -17.67 -20.10
C LEU A 41 -6.11 -17.41 -19.04
N GLU A 42 -7.39 -17.53 -19.39
CA GLU A 42 -8.51 -17.43 -18.44
C GLU A 42 -8.49 -18.61 -17.44
N ASP A 43 -8.30 -19.86 -17.88
CA ASP A 43 -8.15 -21.02 -16.98
C ASP A 43 -6.99 -20.82 -15.98
N LEU A 44 -5.88 -20.26 -16.46
CA LEU A 44 -4.75 -19.95 -15.59
C LEU A 44 -5.09 -18.88 -14.54
N ALA A 45 -5.80 -17.82 -14.93
CA ALA A 45 -6.27 -16.79 -13.99
C ALA A 45 -7.20 -17.38 -12.93
N VAL A 46 -8.12 -18.27 -13.32
CA VAL A 46 -9.01 -18.98 -12.39
C VAL A 46 -8.21 -19.82 -11.40
N ARG A 47 -7.21 -20.58 -11.87
CA ARG A 47 -6.35 -21.38 -10.97
C ARG A 47 -5.57 -20.52 -9.99
N ILE A 48 -5.08 -19.36 -10.41
CA ILE A 48 -4.41 -18.40 -9.52
C ILE A 48 -5.39 -17.85 -8.48
N CYS A 49 -6.61 -17.49 -8.89
CA CYS A 49 -7.67 -17.07 -7.96
C CYS A 49 -8.00 -18.17 -6.93
N VAL A 50 -8.03 -19.43 -7.35
CA VAL A 50 -8.22 -20.57 -6.45
C VAL A 50 -7.08 -20.68 -5.43
N ILE A 51 -5.83 -20.38 -5.82
CA ILE A 51 -4.69 -20.35 -4.88
C ILE A 51 -4.91 -19.30 -3.80
N PHE A 52 -5.37 -18.09 -4.14
CA PHE A 52 -5.67 -17.06 -3.13
C PHE A 52 -6.70 -17.52 -2.11
N VAL A 53 -7.72 -18.27 -2.56
CA VAL A 53 -8.79 -18.75 -1.68
C VAL A 53 -8.37 -19.96 -0.85
N LEU A 54 -7.54 -20.87 -1.37
CA LEU A 54 -7.22 -22.14 -0.71
C LEU A 54 -5.90 -22.16 0.06
N ASP A 55 -4.95 -21.30 -0.30
CA ASP A 55 -3.65 -21.29 0.37
C ASP A 55 -3.79 -20.79 1.81
N ARG A 56 -3.24 -21.56 2.75
CA ARG A 56 -3.20 -21.24 4.19
C ARG A 56 -1.76 -21.20 4.72
N PHE A 57 -0.78 -21.16 3.81
CA PHE A 57 0.61 -21.12 4.21
C PHE A 57 1.00 -19.68 4.59
N GLY A 58 1.56 -19.53 5.79
CA GLY A 58 2.16 -18.30 6.29
C GLY A 58 3.49 -18.64 6.96
N ASP A 59 4.53 -17.89 6.63
CA ASP A 59 5.86 -18.02 7.21
C ASP A 59 6.09 -16.87 8.20
N TYR A 60 6.32 -17.23 9.45
CA TYR A 60 6.43 -16.32 10.61
C TYR A 60 7.87 -16.13 11.07
N VAL A 61 8.87 -16.47 10.23
CA VAL A 61 10.29 -16.35 10.58
C VAL A 61 10.78 -14.88 10.62
N SER A 62 9.99 -13.94 10.09
CA SER A 62 10.25 -12.49 10.12
C SER A 62 9.15 -11.71 10.83
N ASP A 63 9.39 -10.42 11.12
CA ASP A 63 8.41 -9.50 11.73
C ASP A 63 7.09 -9.35 10.92
N THR A 64 7.08 -9.73 9.64
CA THR A 64 5.89 -9.86 8.79
C THR A 64 5.60 -11.33 8.50
N VAL A 65 4.32 -11.73 8.41
CA VAL A 65 3.98 -13.04 7.83
C VAL A 65 4.25 -12.98 6.35
N VAL A 66 5.25 -13.71 5.90
CA VAL A 66 5.44 -13.87 4.46
C VAL A 66 4.43 -14.93 4.04
N ALA A 67 3.49 -14.58 3.18
CA ALA A 67 2.65 -15.53 2.47
C ALA A 67 3.26 -15.83 1.09
N PRO A 68 4.42 -16.54 1.00
CA PRO A 68 5.22 -16.58 -0.22
C PRO A 68 4.49 -17.20 -1.40
N VAL A 69 3.54 -18.12 -1.14
CA VAL A 69 2.70 -18.73 -2.16
C VAL A 69 1.73 -17.70 -2.73
N ARG A 70 1.01 -16.96 -1.88
CA ARG A 70 0.09 -15.89 -2.31
C ARG A 70 0.84 -14.77 -3.02
N GLU A 71 1.98 -14.35 -2.50
CA GLU A 71 2.87 -13.35 -3.13
C GLU A 71 3.31 -13.78 -4.54
N SER A 72 3.82 -15.00 -4.68
CA SER A 72 4.26 -15.54 -5.98
C SER A 72 3.08 -15.71 -6.94
N ALA A 73 1.91 -16.12 -6.45
CA ALA A 73 0.70 -16.26 -7.26
C ALA A 73 0.22 -14.89 -7.77
N ALA A 74 0.26 -13.84 -6.95
CA ALA A 74 -0.12 -12.50 -7.37
C ALA A 74 0.86 -11.88 -8.37
N GLN A 75 2.17 -12.12 -8.20
CA GLN A 75 3.16 -11.75 -9.21
C GLN A 75 2.97 -12.51 -10.53
N THR A 76 2.50 -13.76 -10.47
CA THR A 76 2.14 -14.54 -11.66
C THR A 76 0.90 -13.96 -12.33
N LEU A 77 -0.13 -13.58 -11.55
CA LEU A 77 -1.30 -12.89 -12.07
C LEU A 77 -0.91 -11.58 -12.76
N ALA A 78 0.00 -10.79 -12.16
CA ALA A 78 0.52 -9.57 -12.76
C ALA A 78 1.12 -9.81 -14.15
N ALA A 79 1.94 -10.86 -14.30
CA ALA A 79 2.52 -11.25 -15.58
C ALA A 79 1.47 -11.77 -16.59
N LEU A 80 0.35 -12.33 -16.10
CA LEU A 80 -0.75 -12.79 -16.93
C LEU A 80 -1.63 -11.64 -17.45
N LEU A 81 -1.90 -10.64 -16.61
CA LEU A 81 -2.81 -9.52 -16.90
C LEU A 81 -2.43 -8.69 -18.14
N ILE A 82 -1.14 -8.64 -18.49
CA ILE A 82 -0.65 -7.95 -19.71
C ILE A 82 -1.07 -8.64 -21.00
N HIS A 83 -1.50 -9.90 -20.93
CA HIS A 83 -1.91 -10.70 -22.08
C HIS A 83 -3.44 -10.83 -22.21
N LEU A 84 -4.19 -10.40 -21.20
CA LEU A 84 -5.64 -10.54 -21.14
C LEU A 84 -6.36 -9.32 -21.74
N ASN A 85 -7.52 -9.57 -22.36
CA ASN A 85 -8.42 -8.51 -22.80
C ASN A 85 -9.10 -7.83 -21.59
N GLU A 86 -9.75 -6.69 -21.84
CA GLU A 86 -10.39 -5.91 -20.78
C GLU A 86 -11.50 -6.66 -20.06
N GLU A 87 -12.37 -7.35 -20.80
CA GLU A 87 -13.49 -8.11 -20.24
C GLU A 87 -13.03 -9.17 -19.22
N THR A 88 -12.01 -9.96 -19.56
CA THR A 88 -11.47 -10.97 -18.65
C THR A 88 -10.81 -10.32 -17.42
N VAL A 89 -10.12 -9.20 -17.58
CA VAL A 89 -9.52 -8.47 -16.44
C VAL A 89 -10.60 -7.96 -15.48
N ILE A 90 -11.71 -7.42 -16.00
CA ILE A 90 -12.86 -6.98 -15.18
C ILE A 90 -13.49 -8.17 -14.43
N ARG A 91 -13.66 -9.32 -15.09
CA ARG A 91 -14.16 -10.55 -14.43
C ARG A 91 -13.23 -11.04 -13.32
N ILE A 92 -11.91 -10.99 -13.54
CA ILE A 92 -10.91 -11.28 -12.51
C ILE A 92 -11.04 -10.29 -11.35
N PHE A 93 -11.18 -8.99 -11.65
CA PHE A 93 -11.35 -7.96 -10.63
C PHE A 93 -12.57 -8.22 -9.74
N HIS A 94 -13.73 -8.56 -10.30
CA HIS A 94 -14.92 -8.88 -9.51
C HIS A 94 -14.72 -10.11 -8.61
N CYS A 95 -13.97 -11.10 -9.07
CA CYS A 95 -13.58 -12.26 -8.27
C CYS A 95 -12.70 -11.83 -7.09
N LEU A 96 -11.68 -11.01 -7.32
CA LEU A 96 -10.81 -10.45 -6.28
C LEU A 96 -11.60 -9.58 -5.29
N ASN A 97 -12.53 -8.74 -5.77
CA ASN A 97 -13.39 -7.91 -4.94
C ASN A 97 -14.25 -8.76 -3.98
N SER A 98 -14.81 -9.86 -4.49
CA SER A 98 -15.57 -10.81 -3.68
C SER A 98 -14.72 -11.46 -2.59
N MET A 99 -13.44 -11.77 -2.88
CA MET A 99 -12.49 -12.32 -1.90
C MET A 99 -12.11 -11.33 -0.81
N VAL A 100 -12.02 -10.03 -1.12
CA VAL A 100 -11.65 -8.98 -0.16
C VAL A 100 -12.84 -8.61 0.73
N LEU A 101 -13.98 -8.30 0.14
CA LEU A 101 -15.12 -7.77 0.91
C LEU A 101 -15.92 -8.86 1.63
N GLN A 102 -15.97 -10.08 1.07
CA GLN A 102 -16.63 -11.26 1.67
C GLN A 102 -18.02 -10.95 2.24
N LYS A 103 -18.81 -10.11 1.54
CA LYS A 103 -20.09 -9.56 2.04
C LYS A 103 -21.10 -10.66 2.41
N ASP A 104 -21.11 -11.73 1.63
CA ASP A 104 -22.07 -12.84 1.77
C ASP A 104 -21.55 -14.00 2.63
N MET A 105 -20.39 -13.85 3.27
CA MET A 105 -19.77 -14.92 4.06
C MET A 105 -20.00 -14.71 5.56
N VAL A 106 -20.52 -15.75 6.23
CA VAL A 106 -20.70 -15.76 7.69
C VAL A 106 -19.36 -15.82 8.42
N ALA A 107 -18.45 -16.68 7.96
CA ALA A 107 -17.10 -16.81 8.49
C ALA A 107 -16.11 -16.15 7.53
N LYS A 108 -15.57 -15.01 7.93
CA LYS A 108 -14.57 -14.27 7.16
C LYS A 108 -13.21 -14.95 7.27
N CYS A 109 -12.48 -15.03 6.16
CA CYS A 109 -11.18 -15.69 6.04
C CYS A 109 -10.12 -14.67 5.62
N TRP A 110 -9.21 -14.35 6.54
CA TRP A 110 -8.18 -13.34 6.29
C TRP A 110 -7.23 -13.75 5.17
N GLU A 111 -6.92 -15.04 5.00
CA GLU A 111 -6.01 -15.52 3.95
C GLU A 111 -6.56 -15.24 2.56
N ALA A 112 -7.88 -15.43 2.38
CA ALA A 112 -8.57 -15.10 1.14
C ALA A 112 -8.65 -13.58 0.92
N LYS A 113 -8.89 -12.78 1.98
CA LYS A 113 -8.84 -11.31 1.89
C LYS A 113 -7.47 -10.84 1.46
N HIS A 114 -6.42 -11.34 2.11
CA HIS A 114 -5.03 -11.06 1.82
C HIS A 114 -4.68 -11.43 0.36
N GLY A 115 -5.05 -12.63 -0.08
CA GLY A 115 -4.84 -13.05 -1.47
C GLY A 115 -5.58 -12.16 -2.49
N GLY A 116 -6.83 -11.81 -2.19
CA GLY A 116 -7.65 -10.91 -3.00
C GLY A 116 -7.02 -9.52 -3.15
N ILE A 117 -6.71 -8.86 -2.03
CA ILE A 117 -6.18 -7.48 -2.03
C ILE A 117 -4.79 -7.44 -2.65
N LEU A 118 -4.00 -8.50 -2.49
CA LEU A 118 -2.71 -8.64 -3.15
C LEU A 118 -2.86 -8.77 -4.68
N GLY A 119 -3.85 -9.53 -5.15
CA GLY A 119 -4.21 -9.56 -6.57
C GLY A 119 -4.60 -8.17 -7.08
N VAL A 120 -5.39 -7.41 -6.32
CA VAL A 120 -5.81 -6.04 -6.66
C VAL A 120 -4.60 -5.10 -6.75
N ARG A 121 -3.69 -5.13 -5.77
CA ARG A 121 -2.45 -4.34 -5.77
C ARG A 121 -1.66 -4.48 -7.07
N TYR A 122 -1.47 -5.71 -7.54
CA TYR A 122 -0.78 -5.96 -8.80
C TYR A 122 -1.60 -5.54 -10.00
N LEU A 123 -2.92 -5.77 -9.98
CA LEU A 123 -3.81 -5.37 -11.06
C LEU A 123 -3.76 -3.86 -11.30
N VAL A 124 -3.94 -3.04 -10.26
CA VAL A 124 -3.94 -1.58 -10.40
C VAL A 124 -2.57 -1.02 -10.83
N SER A 125 -1.49 -1.75 -10.55
CA SER A 125 -0.12 -1.40 -10.96
C SER A 125 0.17 -1.73 -12.43
N VAL A 126 -0.44 -2.80 -12.96
CA VAL A 126 -0.14 -3.31 -14.31
C VAL A 126 -1.18 -2.86 -15.34
N ARG A 127 -2.45 -2.80 -14.94
CA ARG A 127 -3.59 -2.45 -15.79
C ARG A 127 -4.27 -1.15 -15.32
N THR A 128 -3.46 -0.14 -15.02
CA THR A 128 -3.94 1.20 -14.67
C THR A 128 -4.80 1.80 -15.80
N ASP A 129 -4.55 1.41 -17.06
CA ASP A 129 -5.37 1.76 -18.23
C ASP A 129 -6.84 1.36 -18.04
N ILE A 130 -7.11 0.11 -17.67
CA ILE A 130 -8.47 -0.40 -17.44
C ILE A 130 -9.08 0.28 -16.21
N LEU A 131 -8.31 0.41 -15.13
CA LEU A 131 -8.79 1.03 -13.90
C LEU A 131 -9.29 2.46 -14.14
N LEU A 132 -8.53 3.26 -14.90
CA LEU A 132 -8.89 4.65 -15.18
C LEU A 132 -10.02 4.78 -16.21
N ALA A 133 -10.19 3.80 -17.09
CA ALA A 133 -11.31 3.74 -18.01
C ALA A 133 -12.65 3.37 -17.33
N ASN A 134 -12.59 2.77 -16.13
CA ASN A 134 -13.75 2.24 -15.41
C ASN A 134 -13.89 2.88 -14.01
N PRO A 135 -14.58 4.03 -13.86
CA PRO A 135 -14.66 4.76 -12.59
C PRO A 135 -15.27 3.97 -11.42
N GLU A 136 -16.23 3.08 -11.68
CA GLU A 136 -16.84 2.21 -10.67
C GLU A 136 -15.83 1.21 -10.12
N MET A 137 -14.98 0.65 -10.98
CA MET A 137 -13.88 -0.25 -10.59
C MET A 137 -12.88 0.47 -9.69
N PHE A 138 -12.59 1.76 -9.96
CA PHE A 138 -11.76 2.58 -9.08
C PHE A 138 -12.39 2.74 -7.69
N ASP A 139 -13.69 3.04 -7.63
CA ASP A 139 -14.41 3.20 -6.36
C ASP A 139 -14.44 1.91 -5.54
N ASP A 140 -14.58 0.77 -6.21
CA ASP A 140 -14.45 -0.56 -5.59
C ASP A 140 -13.04 -0.80 -5.02
N VAL A 141 -11.97 -0.37 -5.73
CA VAL A 141 -10.59 -0.43 -5.19
C VAL A 141 -10.46 0.39 -3.91
N VAL A 142 -10.96 1.63 -3.91
CA VAL A 142 -10.92 2.49 -2.72
C VAL A 142 -11.71 1.87 -1.57
N THR A 143 -12.88 1.29 -1.86
CA THR A 143 -13.71 0.59 -0.87
C THR A 143 -12.97 -0.61 -0.28
N MET A 144 -12.31 -1.43 -1.11
CA MET A 144 -11.49 -2.55 -0.67
C MET A 144 -10.32 -2.11 0.22
N VAL A 145 -9.66 -1.01 -0.12
CA VAL A 145 -8.53 -0.48 0.67
C VAL A 145 -9.01 0.06 2.02
N LEU A 146 -10.10 0.85 2.04
CA LEU A 146 -10.70 1.34 3.28
C LEU A 146 -11.17 0.20 4.18
N SER A 147 -11.71 -0.88 3.60
CA SER A 147 -12.06 -2.08 4.34
C SER A 147 -10.81 -2.79 4.87
N GLY A 148 -9.78 -2.95 4.04
CA GLY A 148 -8.54 -3.66 4.40
C GLY A 148 -7.73 -2.96 5.49
N LEU A 149 -7.67 -1.62 5.48
CA LEU A 149 -7.03 -0.83 6.54
C LEU A 149 -7.72 -1.00 7.91
N LYS A 150 -9.01 -1.36 7.93
CA LYS A 150 -9.79 -1.59 9.15
C LYS A 150 -9.81 -3.05 9.61
N GLU A 151 -9.15 -3.96 8.89
CA GLU A 151 -9.06 -5.36 9.30
C GLU A 151 -8.19 -5.52 10.54
N SER A 152 -8.36 -6.61 11.28
CA SER A 152 -7.53 -6.92 12.44
C SER A 152 -6.20 -7.57 12.09
N ASP A 153 -6.05 -8.05 10.85
CA ASP A 153 -4.87 -8.77 10.38
C ASP A 153 -3.87 -7.80 9.74
N ASP A 154 -2.65 -7.78 10.26
CA ASP A 154 -1.59 -6.86 9.86
C ASP A 154 -1.18 -7.01 8.39
N ASP A 155 -1.17 -8.24 7.87
CA ASP A 155 -0.77 -8.47 6.48
C ASP A 155 -1.84 -7.94 5.52
N VAL A 156 -3.13 -8.10 5.86
CA VAL A 156 -4.22 -7.49 5.09
C VAL A 156 -4.13 -5.96 5.12
N GLN A 157 -3.91 -5.36 6.28
CA GLN A 157 -3.73 -3.91 6.40
C GLN A 157 -2.54 -3.40 5.58
N SER A 158 -1.41 -4.10 5.66
CA SER A 158 -0.17 -3.76 4.96
C SER A 158 -0.38 -3.75 3.44
N VAL A 159 -0.95 -4.81 2.89
CA VAL A 159 -1.20 -4.92 1.45
C VAL A 159 -2.28 -3.92 0.99
N ALA A 160 -3.30 -3.67 1.80
CA ALA A 160 -4.31 -2.65 1.52
C ALA A 160 -3.67 -1.25 1.38
N ALA A 161 -2.78 -0.87 2.32
CA ALA A 161 -2.06 0.40 2.24
C ALA A 161 -1.21 0.50 0.95
N LEU A 162 -0.49 -0.56 0.61
CA LEU A 162 0.36 -0.63 -0.59
C LEU A 162 -0.43 -0.64 -1.91
N THR A 163 -1.73 -0.94 -1.88
CA THR A 163 -2.58 -1.01 -3.08
C THR A 163 -2.85 0.37 -3.69
N LEU A 164 -2.98 1.43 -2.87
CA LEU A 164 -3.21 2.79 -3.38
C LEU A 164 -1.94 3.49 -3.85
N THR A 165 -0.77 3.11 -3.34
CA THR A 165 0.52 3.76 -3.64
C THR A 165 0.78 4.01 -5.14
N PRO A 166 0.62 3.04 -6.07
CA PRO A 166 0.90 3.25 -7.49
C PRO A 166 -0.08 4.21 -8.18
N ILE A 167 -1.28 4.40 -7.61
CA ILE A 167 -2.38 5.19 -8.17
C ILE A 167 -2.71 6.43 -7.31
N ALA A 168 -1.84 6.78 -6.36
CA ALA A 168 -2.09 7.85 -5.38
C ALA A 168 -2.38 9.20 -6.05
N SER A 169 -1.64 9.54 -7.11
CA SER A 169 -1.83 10.79 -7.85
C SER A 169 -3.23 10.87 -8.49
N GLN A 170 -3.65 9.79 -9.13
CA GLN A 170 -4.96 9.69 -9.77
C GLN A 170 -6.09 9.69 -8.72
N PHE A 171 -5.90 8.97 -7.62
CA PHE A 171 -6.85 8.96 -6.50
C PHE A 171 -7.07 10.37 -5.94
N VAL A 172 -5.99 11.09 -5.63
CA VAL A 172 -6.05 12.43 -5.03
C VAL A 172 -6.73 13.44 -5.96
N THR A 173 -6.48 13.33 -7.27
CA THR A 173 -7.03 14.27 -8.26
C THR A 173 -8.52 13.99 -8.58
N THR A 174 -8.95 12.73 -8.56
CA THR A 174 -10.29 12.33 -9.02
C THR A 174 -11.31 12.10 -7.91
N ARG A 175 -10.89 11.74 -6.69
CA ARG A 175 -11.77 11.33 -5.58
C ARG A 175 -11.56 12.13 -4.29
N LYS A 176 -11.50 13.47 -4.41
CA LYS A 176 -11.26 14.39 -3.29
C LYS A 176 -12.17 14.17 -2.08
N ASN A 177 -13.43 13.83 -2.32
CA ASN A 177 -14.45 13.59 -1.28
C ASN A 177 -14.15 12.38 -0.38
N VAL A 178 -13.32 11.44 -0.82
CA VAL A 178 -12.97 10.23 -0.04
C VAL A 178 -11.64 10.39 0.70
N ILE A 179 -10.82 11.39 0.34
CA ILE A 179 -9.50 11.62 0.94
C ILE A 179 -9.60 11.84 2.45
N GLY A 180 -10.53 12.70 2.91
CA GLY A 180 -10.72 12.95 4.33
C GLY A 180 -11.03 11.68 5.11
N THR A 181 -11.96 10.85 4.60
CA THR A 181 -12.27 9.54 5.20
C THR A 181 -11.06 8.62 5.25
N LEU A 182 -10.27 8.55 4.17
CA LEU A 182 -9.05 7.74 4.13
C LEU A 182 -8.02 8.22 5.15
N LEU A 183 -7.81 9.54 5.26
CA LEU A 183 -6.89 10.12 6.25
C LEU A 183 -7.34 9.80 7.67
N THR A 184 -8.63 9.93 7.99
CA THR A 184 -9.16 9.53 9.30
C THR A 184 -8.83 8.08 9.61
N VAL A 185 -9.09 7.17 8.66
CA VAL A 185 -8.78 5.74 8.84
C VAL A 185 -7.29 5.51 9.06
N ILE A 186 -6.42 6.14 8.28
CA ILE A 186 -4.95 6.02 8.44
C ILE A 186 -4.50 6.51 9.82
N TRP A 187 -4.99 7.66 10.27
CA TRP A 187 -4.64 8.20 11.58
C TRP A 187 -5.18 7.35 12.72
N ASP A 188 -6.40 6.82 12.61
CA ASP A 188 -6.97 5.89 13.58
C ASP A 188 -6.13 4.60 13.67
N CYS A 189 -5.69 4.05 12.53
CA CYS A 189 -4.77 2.91 12.50
C CYS A 189 -3.48 3.24 13.26
N LEU A 190 -2.83 4.36 12.98
CA LEU A 190 -1.57 4.74 13.64
C LEU A 190 -1.73 5.01 15.15
N VAL A 191 -2.88 5.52 15.59
CA VAL A 191 -3.15 5.72 17.04
C VAL A 191 -3.33 4.37 17.74
N ASN A 192 -4.10 3.46 17.14
CA ASN A 192 -4.39 2.15 17.73
C ASN A 192 -3.15 1.24 17.76
N LEU A 193 -2.21 1.40 16.83
CA LEU A 193 -1.00 0.59 16.69
C LEU A 193 0.22 1.10 17.49
N ARG A 194 0.04 2.12 18.34
CA ARG A 194 1.16 2.81 19.02
C ARG A 194 2.01 1.90 19.90
N ASP A 195 1.39 0.93 20.58
CA ASP A 195 2.06 -0.04 21.45
C ASP A 195 2.17 -1.43 20.79
N ASP A 196 1.81 -1.52 19.52
CA ASP A 196 1.78 -2.77 18.78
C ASP A 196 3.12 -3.03 18.10
N LEU A 197 3.51 -4.30 18.00
CA LEU A 197 4.66 -4.75 17.20
C LEU A 197 4.25 -5.00 15.74
N SER A 198 3.17 -4.35 15.29
CA SER A 198 2.57 -4.58 13.98
C SER A 198 3.51 -4.16 12.86
N ALA A 199 3.70 -5.06 11.91
CA ALA A 199 4.49 -4.77 10.72
C ALA A 199 3.72 -3.95 9.67
N SER A 200 2.41 -3.80 9.81
CA SER A 200 1.57 -3.01 8.90
C SER A 200 1.83 -1.50 9.03
N ILE A 201 2.26 -1.05 10.22
CA ILE A 201 2.54 0.34 10.56
C ILE A 201 3.43 1.00 9.50
N GLY A 202 4.48 0.31 9.07
CA GLY A 202 5.42 0.83 8.07
C GLY A 202 4.73 1.15 6.74
N SER A 203 3.87 0.24 6.26
CA SER A 203 3.16 0.42 4.98
C SER A 203 2.04 1.45 5.06
N VAL A 204 1.29 1.50 6.18
CA VAL A 204 0.29 2.55 6.44
C VAL A 204 0.94 3.92 6.46
N MET A 205 2.11 4.02 7.08
CA MET A 205 2.86 5.26 7.19
C MET A 205 3.50 5.68 5.86
N ASP A 206 4.02 4.75 5.07
CA ASP A 206 4.47 5.04 3.69
C ASP A 206 3.31 5.54 2.80
N LEU A 207 2.08 5.01 2.97
CA LEU A 207 0.89 5.53 2.29
C LEU A 207 0.58 6.97 2.74
N LEU A 208 0.60 7.25 4.05
CA LEU A 208 0.41 8.61 4.57
C LEU A 208 1.41 9.59 3.97
N ALA A 209 2.70 9.25 4.00
CA ALA A 209 3.77 10.06 3.40
C ALA A 209 3.50 10.32 1.92
N LYS A 210 3.11 9.27 1.18
CA LYS A 210 2.80 9.38 -0.25
C LYS A 210 1.62 10.32 -0.51
N LEU A 211 0.54 10.22 0.26
CA LEU A 211 -0.62 11.09 0.12
C LEU A 211 -0.26 12.55 0.44
N CYS A 212 0.46 12.79 1.53
CA CYS A 212 0.88 14.14 1.94
C CYS A 212 1.90 14.80 0.99
N SER A 213 2.48 14.05 0.04
CA SER A 213 3.28 14.65 -1.05
C SER A 213 2.43 15.43 -2.08
N HIS A 214 1.10 15.32 -2.03
CA HIS A 214 0.18 16.01 -2.92
C HIS A 214 -0.45 17.25 -2.26
N LYS A 215 -0.44 18.38 -2.97
CA LYS A 215 -0.93 19.67 -2.44
C LYS A 215 -2.40 19.61 -2.05
N GLU A 216 -3.22 18.91 -2.82
CA GLU A 216 -4.65 18.75 -2.58
C GLU A 216 -4.93 18.05 -1.23
N VAL A 217 -4.05 17.14 -0.81
CA VAL A 217 -4.18 16.47 0.50
C VAL A 217 -3.82 17.44 1.62
N ILE A 218 -2.79 18.26 1.43
CA ILE A 218 -2.40 19.28 2.41
C ILE A 218 -3.51 20.32 2.60
N GLU A 219 -4.13 20.78 1.51
CA GLU A 219 -5.27 21.72 1.54
C GLU A 219 -6.45 21.15 2.33
N ILE A 220 -6.79 19.87 2.12
CA ILE A 220 -7.85 19.19 2.88
C ILE A 220 -7.49 19.11 4.37
N MET A 221 -6.26 18.71 4.70
CA MET A 221 -5.82 18.65 6.10
C MET A 221 -5.85 20.02 6.78
N GLN A 222 -5.50 21.09 6.07
CA GLN A 222 -5.58 22.46 6.60
C GLN A 222 -7.03 22.92 6.80
N GLN A 223 -7.93 22.57 5.88
CA GLN A 223 -9.35 22.83 6.04
C GLN A 223 -9.91 22.11 7.28
N ASP A 224 -9.61 20.82 7.43
CA ASP A 224 -10.01 20.03 8.60
C ASP A 224 -9.44 20.60 9.90
N ALA A 225 -8.22 21.13 9.88
CA ALA A 225 -7.58 21.78 11.02
C ALA A 225 -8.26 23.10 11.45
N ASN A 226 -8.87 23.82 10.49
CA ASN A 226 -9.63 25.03 10.78
C ASN A 226 -10.97 24.70 11.47
N GLU A 227 -11.57 23.56 11.14
CA GLU A 227 -12.79 23.06 11.79
C GLU A 227 -12.49 22.45 13.16
N ASN A 228 -11.41 21.67 13.26
CA ASN A 228 -10.97 21.04 14.50
C ASN A 228 -9.44 21.13 14.64
N LYS A 229 -8.97 21.92 15.62
CA LYS A 229 -7.55 22.11 15.90
C LYS A 229 -6.80 20.81 16.22
N GLU A 230 -7.47 19.76 16.69
CA GLU A 230 -6.85 18.43 16.90
C GLU A 230 -6.34 17.78 15.61
N ASN A 231 -6.86 18.21 14.46
CA ASN A 231 -6.44 17.76 13.13
C ASN A 231 -5.32 18.63 12.52
N SER A 232 -4.78 19.59 13.28
CA SER A 232 -3.65 20.40 12.81
C SER A 232 -2.36 19.57 12.72
N PHE A 233 -1.42 19.98 11.86
CA PHE A 233 -0.09 19.38 11.81
C PHE A 233 0.64 19.45 13.16
N GLU A 234 0.37 20.49 13.97
CA GLU A 234 0.90 20.64 15.32
C GLU A 234 0.52 19.44 16.22
N ASN A 235 -0.68 18.90 16.05
CA ASN A 235 -1.20 17.80 16.86
C ASN A 235 -1.06 16.42 16.19
N LEU A 236 -1.10 16.36 14.86
CA LEU A 236 -0.99 15.11 14.09
C LEU A 236 0.45 14.60 13.99
N VAL A 237 1.41 15.45 13.62
CA VAL A 237 2.80 15.01 13.41
C VAL A 237 3.43 14.42 14.68
N PRO A 238 3.21 14.99 15.88
CA PRO A 238 3.73 14.37 17.12
C PRO A 238 3.18 12.98 17.45
N ARG A 239 2.03 12.58 16.86
CA ARG A 239 1.52 11.20 16.99
C ARG A 239 2.46 10.18 16.36
N LEU A 240 3.33 10.61 15.45
CA LEU A 240 4.32 9.75 14.81
C LEU A 240 5.57 9.52 15.66
N PHE A 241 5.86 10.40 16.61
CA PHE A 241 7.11 10.35 17.39
C PHE A 241 7.37 9.04 18.17
N PRO A 242 6.35 8.34 18.71
CA PRO A 242 6.55 7.02 19.31
C PRO A 242 7.24 6.02 18.37
N PHE A 243 7.00 6.12 17.07
CA PHE A 243 7.57 5.19 16.07
C PHE A 243 9.05 5.42 15.78
N LEU A 244 9.65 6.55 16.21
CA LEU A 244 11.09 6.82 16.03
C LEU A 244 11.97 5.75 16.68
N ARG A 245 11.49 5.14 17.77
CA ARG A 245 12.17 4.09 18.53
C ARG A 245 11.45 2.75 18.49
N HIS A 246 10.66 2.53 17.45
CA HIS A 246 9.98 1.26 17.24
C HIS A 246 10.98 0.09 17.10
N SER A 247 10.60 -1.10 17.54
CA SER A 247 11.42 -2.32 17.48
C SER A 247 11.75 -2.71 16.03
N ILE A 248 10.74 -2.64 15.15
CA ILE A 248 10.88 -2.96 13.72
C ILE A 248 11.64 -1.83 13.00
N THR A 249 12.75 -2.19 12.37
CA THR A 249 13.62 -1.24 11.65
C THR A 249 12.91 -0.55 10.48
N ASN A 250 12.04 -1.25 9.75
CA ASN A 250 11.29 -0.66 8.65
C ASN A 250 10.28 0.41 9.11
N VAL A 251 9.65 0.23 10.28
CA VAL A 251 8.78 1.25 10.88
C VAL A 251 9.58 2.51 11.21
N ARG A 252 10.78 2.36 11.80
CA ARG A 252 11.70 3.48 12.06
C ARG A 252 12.12 4.21 10.77
N LYS A 253 12.32 3.48 9.66
CA LYS A 253 12.58 4.10 8.35
C LYS A 253 11.37 4.87 7.84
N ALA A 254 10.17 4.27 7.91
CA ALA A 254 8.93 4.87 7.43
C ALA A 254 8.59 6.17 8.16
N VAL A 255 8.77 6.23 9.48
CA VAL A 255 8.51 7.47 10.26
C VAL A 255 9.44 8.60 9.87
N LEU A 256 10.73 8.32 9.68
CA LEU A 256 11.69 9.34 9.28
C LEU A 256 11.39 9.87 7.87
N ARG A 257 11.04 8.98 6.93
CA ARG A 257 10.61 9.40 5.58
C ARG A 257 9.34 10.25 5.63
N THR A 258 8.37 9.86 6.43
CA THR A 258 7.12 10.61 6.59
C THR A 258 7.38 12.00 7.18
N ILE A 259 8.26 12.10 8.18
CA ILE A 259 8.69 13.39 8.74
C ILE A 259 9.41 14.22 7.66
N LEU A 260 10.27 13.62 6.83
CA LEU A 260 10.92 14.32 5.71
C LEU A 260 9.92 14.90 4.71
N GLU A 261 8.85 14.17 4.39
CA GLU A 261 7.77 14.65 3.52
C GLU A 261 7.04 15.84 4.15
N PHE A 262 6.68 15.77 5.44
CA PHE A 262 6.10 16.92 6.14
C PHE A 262 7.05 18.11 6.19
N LEU A 263 8.36 17.88 6.31
CA LEU A 263 9.36 18.93 6.22
C LEU A 263 9.51 19.48 4.79
N SER A 264 9.17 18.73 3.75
CA SER A 264 9.20 19.20 2.34
C SER A 264 8.06 20.15 1.98
N ILE A 265 7.00 20.20 2.77
CA ILE A 265 5.87 21.11 2.50
C ILE A 265 6.35 22.56 2.60
N GLU A 266 6.17 23.36 1.55
CA GLU A 266 6.68 24.75 1.53
C GLU A 266 5.90 25.70 2.46
N ASP A 267 4.64 25.36 2.77
CA ASP A 267 3.77 26.19 3.60
C ASP A 267 4.22 26.20 5.08
N SER A 268 4.63 27.38 5.55
CA SER A 268 5.11 27.61 6.92
C SER A 268 4.04 27.38 7.99
N SER A 269 2.75 27.49 7.67
CA SER A 269 1.66 27.20 8.61
C SER A 269 1.63 25.74 9.06
N THR A 270 2.19 24.83 8.25
CA THR A 270 2.27 23.39 8.56
C THR A 270 3.42 23.03 9.50
N LYS A 271 4.27 24.00 9.86
CA LYS A 271 5.54 23.78 10.59
C LYS A 271 5.46 23.99 12.09
N ALA A 272 4.28 24.28 12.64
CA ALA A 272 4.10 24.57 14.07
C ALA A 272 4.54 23.43 15.03
N TRP A 273 4.60 22.17 14.54
CA TRP A 273 5.09 21.02 15.32
C TRP A 273 6.63 21.01 15.49
N ILE A 274 7.37 21.83 14.75
CA ILE A 274 8.83 21.94 14.90
C ILE A 274 9.10 22.76 16.16
N ASN A 275 9.62 22.11 17.20
CA ASN A 275 9.93 22.74 18.47
C ASN A 275 11.07 22.01 19.20
N ALA A 276 11.42 22.46 20.41
CA ALA A 276 12.49 21.88 21.21
C ALA A 276 12.28 20.37 21.50
N LYS A 277 11.02 19.92 21.65
CA LYS A 277 10.71 18.50 21.87
C LYS A 277 11.03 17.68 20.63
N THR A 278 10.61 18.15 19.45
CA THR A 278 10.87 17.51 18.17
C THR A 278 12.37 17.36 17.92
N LEU A 279 13.14 18.45 18.04
CA LEU A 279 14.60 18.40 17.93
C LEU A 279 15.24 17.41 18.89
N ARG A 280 14.83 17.43 20.17
CA ARG A 280 15.36 16.53 21.19
C ARG A 280 15.15 15.06 20.81
N LEU A 281 13.95 14.71 20.34
CA LEU A 281 13.62 13.32 19.98
C LEU A 281 14.43 12.83 18.77
N VAL A 282 14.58 13.68 17.74
CA VAL A 282 15.40 13.33 16.56
C VAL A 282 16.88 13.23 16.94
N TYR A 283 17.39 14.15 17.77
CA TYR A 283 18.76 14.10 18.26
C TYR A 283 19.03 12.87 19.12
N GLN A 284 18.10 12.50 20.00
CA GLN A 284 18.18 11.23 20.74
C GLN A 284 18.29 10.05 19.78
N ASN A 285 17.52 10.04 18.69
CA ASN A 285 17.61 8.96 17.70
C ASN A 285 19.01 8.86 17.07
N LEU A 286 19.65 10.00 16.76
CA LEU A 286 21.03 10.03 16.25
C LEU A 286 22.04 9.37 17.20
N LEU A 287 21.84 9.51 18.52
CA LEU A 287 22.77 8.97 19.51
C LEU A 287 22.61 7.46 19.74
N VAL A 288 21.39 6.94 19.60
CA VAL A 288 21.04 5.56 20.00
C VAL A 288 20.61 4.65 18.85
N GLU A 289 20.63 5.14 17.62
CA GLU A 289 20.35 4.33 16.43
C GLU A 289 21.56 3.46 16.06
N GLN A 290 21.32 2.17 15.85
CA GLN A 290 22.34 1.18 15.50
C GLN A 290 22.34 0.86 14.01
N ASN A 291 21.19 1.00 13.34
CA ASN A 291 21.07 0.75 11.91
C ASN A 291 21.55 1.96 11.12
N ILE A 292 22.58 1.78 10.28
CA ILE A 292 23.19 2.86 9.52
C ILE A 292 22.22 3.59 8.58
N ASP A 293 21.27 2.89 7.97
CA ASP A 293 20.30 3.50 7.07
C ASP A 293 19.32 4.40 7.84
N VAL A 294 18.87 3.95 9.02
CA VAL A 294 17.99 4.73 9.90
C VAL A 294 18.74 5.92 10.47
N LEU A 295 20.02 5.75 10.80
CA LEU A 295 20.88 6.84 11.29
C LEU A 295 21.05 7.91 10.21
N ASN A 296 21.32 7.51 8.96
CA ASN A 296 21.44 8.43 7.83
C ASN A 296 20.13 9.20 7.59
N LEU A 297 18.98 8.53 7.65
CA LEU A 297 17.67 9.19 7.55
C LEU A 297 17.43 10.16 8.72
N SER A 298 17.83 9.78 9.94
CA SER A 298 17.71 10.64 11.13
C SER A 298 18.56 11.90 10.98
N ALA A 299 19.76 11.79 10.39
CA ALA A 299 20.63 12.93 10.13
C ALA A 299 19.99 13.90 9.13
N GLN A 300 19.43 13.38 8.03
CA GLN A 300 18.71 14.18 7.05
C GLN A 300 17.51 14.91 7.66
N VAL A 301 16.72 14.22 8.50
CA VAL A 301 15.60 14.85 9.22
C VAL A 301 16.11 15.96 10.12
N TYR A 302 17.18 15.71 10.88
CA TYR A 302 17.75 16.67 11.82
C TYR A 302 18.28 17.92 11.11
N GLU A 303 19.05 17.75 10.03
CA GLU A 303 19.55 18.87 9.20
C GLU A 303 18.41 19.71 8.65
N LYS A 304 17.36 19.06 8.12
CA LYS A 304 16.21 19.75 7.56
C LYS A 304 15.38 20.48 8.63
N LEU A 305 15.25 19.91 9.84
CA LEU A 305 14.64 20.60 10.98
C LEU A 305 15.40 21.89 11.33
N LEU A 306 16.74 21.85 11.37
CA LEU A 306 17.55 23.04 11.65
C LEU A 306 17.39 24.12 10.58
N LEU A 307 17.32 23.72 9.30
CA LEU A 307 17.08 24.65 8.20
C LEU A 307 15.70 25.32 8.33
N GLU A 308 14.65 24.56 8.59
CA GLU A 308 13.29 25.09 8.78
C GLU A 308 13.20 26.04 9.98
N MET A 309 13.89 25.76 11.09
CA MET A 309 13.94 26.65 12.26
C MET A 309 14.65 27.97 11.98
N ASN A 310 15.72 27.95 11.18
CA ASN A 310 16.42 29.16 10.79
C ASN A 310 15.58 30.02 9.83
N ASN A 311 14.81 29.38 8.95
CA ASN A 311 13.97 30.04 7.95
C ASN A 311 12.68 30.62 8.56
N ASN A 312 12.10 29.95 9.55
CA ASN A 312 10.85 30.36 10.17
C ASN A 312 11.08 30.98 11.56
N LYS A 313 11.21 32.31 11.61
CA LYS A 313 11.33 33.08 12.87
C LYS A 313 10.16 32.88 13.85
N LEU A 314 9.00 32.41 13.36
CA LEU A 314 7.83 32.06 14.17
C LEU A 314 8.04 30.82 15.05
N ILE A 315 9.01 29.95 14.72
CA ILE A 315 9.28 28.71 15.46
C ILE A 315 10.11 28.97 16.74
N LEU A 316 10.77 30.12 16.83
CA LEU A 316 11.67 30.48 17.94
C LEU A 316 11.00 31.38 19.01
N MET A 317 9.72 31.74 18.83
CA MET A 317 8.90 32.45 19.82
C MET A 317 8.05 31.47 20.62
#